data_AF-A0A3M1GRM1-F1
#
_entry.id   AF-A0A3M1GRM1-F1
#
_cell.length_a   1.000
_cell.length_b   1.000
_cell.length_c   1.000
_cell.angle_alpha   90.00
_cell.angle_beta   90.00
_cell.angle_gamma   90.00
#
_symmetry.space_group_name_H-M   'P 1'
#
loop_
_entity.id
_entity.type
_entity.pdbx_description
1 polymer ?
#
loop_
_entity_poly.entity_id
_entity_poly.type
_entity_poly.pdbx_seq_one_letter_code
_entity_poly.pdbx_strand_id
1 'polypeptide(L)'
;MTNKLLEEHVLLRHRDIENIRDIDVYLAHGGYEALKKALTELQPDEVTAEVKKSGLRGRGGAGFPAGVKWSFIPKDIFPKYVV
;
A
#
# COMPACT_ATOMS: atom_id res chain seq x y z
N MET A 1 19.99 -0.68 9.08
CA MET A 1 19.85 0.66 9.69
C MET A 1 18.40 1.08 9.49
N THR A 2 17.58 1.03 10.54
CA THR A 2 16.18 1.45 10.47
C THR A 2 16.12 2.97 10.36
N ASN A 3 15.36 3.50 9.41
CA ASN A 3 15.14 4.94 9.27
C ASN A 3 14.33 5.43 10.48
N LYS A 4 14.94 6.26 11.33
CA LYS A 4 14.35 6.77 12.57
C LYS A 4 12.98 7.46 12.37
N LEU A 5 12.70 7.98 11.17
CA LEU A 5 11.39 8.57 10.82
C LEU A 5 10.28 7.52 10.67
N LEU A 6 10.64 6.30 10.24
CA LEU A 6 9.70 5.16 10.18
C LEU A 6 9.37 4.61 11.57
N GLU A 7 10.19 4.90 12.59
CA GLU A 7 9.96 4.44 13.97
C GLU A 7 8.79 5.18 14.64
N GLU A 8 8.49 6.42 14.22
CA GLU A 8 7.42 7.21 14.82
C GLU A 8 6.16 7.27 13.94
N HIS A 9 6.30 7.45 12.62
CA HIS A 9 5.18 7.60 11.70
C HIS A 9 5.42 6.81 10.41
N VAL A 10 4.49 5.92 10.02
CA VAL A 10 4.57 5.26 8.70
C VAL A 10 3.88 6.09 7.61
N LEU A 11 2.66 6.57 7.87
CA LEU A 11 1.87 7.31 6.87
C LEU A 11 2.28 8.79 6.78
N LEU A 12 2.34 9.47 7.92
CA LEU A 12 2.58 10.92 7.99
C LEU A 12 4.08 11.28 8.12
N ARG A 13 4.99 10.39 7.71
CA ARG A 13 6.45 10.63 7.78
C ARG A 13 6.94 11.78 6.91
N HIS A 14 6.20 12.13 5.87
CA HIS A 14 6.56 13.17 4.90
C HIS A 14 5.69 14.44 5.04
N ARG A 15 4.88 14.55 6.11
CA ARG A 15 3.91 15.64 6.28
C ARG A 15 4.53 17.04 6.31
N ASP A 16 5.79 17.14 6.74
CA ASP A 16 6.51 18.39 6.93
C ASP A 16 7.40 18.75 5.72
N ILE A 17 7.39 17.92 4.66
CA ILE A 17 8.07 18.25 3.40
C ILE A 17 7.23 19.29 2.66
N GLU A 18 7.85 20.44 2.38
CA GLU A 18 7.22 21.52 1.64
C GLU A 18 6.74 21.01 0.26
N ASN A 19 5.51 21.38 -0.11
CA ASN A 19 4.89 21.01 -1.38
C ASN A 19 4.88 19.49 -1.67
N ILE A 20 4.88 18.61 -0.66
CA ILE A 20 4.83 17.14 -0.85
C ILE A 20 3.64 16.63 -1.67
N ARG A 21 2.61 17.46 -1.85
CA ARG A 21 1.44 17.18 -2.71
C ARG A 21 1.77 17.25 -4.21
N ASP A 22 2.84 17.96 -4.57
CA ASP A 22 3.27 18.12 -5.95
C ASP A 22 3.97 16.85 -6.42
N ILE A 23 3.68 16.41 -7.64
CA ILE A 23 4.13 15.11 -8.15
C ILE A 23 5.65 14.99 -8.15
N ASP A 24 6.37 16.03 -8.56
CA ASP A 24 7.83 16.02 -8.63
C ASP A 24 8.47 15.92 -7.24
N VAL A 25 7.89 16.59 -6.24
CA VAL A 25 8.34 16.49 -4.85
C VAL A 25 8.05 15.11 -4.28
N TYR A 26 6.87 14.54 -4.56
CA TYR A 26 6.53 13.18 -4.13
C TYR A 26 7.49 12.15 -4.71
N LEU A 27 7.79 12.25 -6.00
CA LEU A 27 8.75 11.37 -6.69
C LEU A 27 10.17 11.51 -6.13
N ALA A 28 10.65 12.73 -5.92
CA ALA A 28 11.97 13.00 -5.34
C ALA A 28 12.16 12.37 -3.94
N HIS A 29 11.06 12.12 -3.21
CA HIS A 29 11.04 11.49 -1.90
C HIS A 29 10.61 10.01 -1.93
N GLY A 30 10.80 9.33 -3.07
CA GLY A 30 10.56 7.89 -3.23
C GLY A 30 9.09 7.52 -3.47
N GLY A 31 8.28 8.46 -3.94
CA GLY A 31 6.93 8.21 -4.40
C GLY A 31 6.88 7.11 -5.46
N TYR A 32 5.82 6.29 -5.44
CA TYR A 32 5.59 5.18 -6.38
C TYR A 32 6.62 4.04 -6.44
N GLU A 33 7.74 4.07 -5.72
CA GLU A 33 8.71 2.96 -5.73
C GLU A 33 8.08 1.61 -5.36
N ALA A 34 7.21 1.59 -4.34
CA ALA A 34 6.47 0.39 -3.97
C ALA A 34 5.43 -0.04 -5.03
N LEU A 35 4.81 0.91 -5.73
CA LEU A 35 3.87 0.61 -6.83
C LEU A 35 4.63 0.00 -8.01
N LYS A 36 5.78 0.56 -8.36
CA LYS A 36 6.64 0.05 -9.42
C LYS A 36 6.96 -1.43 -9.17
N LYS A 37 7.46 -1.76 -7.97
CA LYS A 37 7.69 -3.15 -7.56
C LYS A 37 6.42 -4.02 -7.71
N ALA A 38 5.28 -3.56 -7.21
CA ALA A 38 4.04 -4.32 -7.26
C ALA A 38 3.56 -4.61 -8.71
N LEU A 39 3.87 -3.73 -9.66
CA LEU A 39 3.48 -3.87 -11.07
C LEU A 39 4.49 -4.65 -11.90
N THR A 40 5.79 -4.55 -11.60
CA THR A 40 6.85 -5.11 -12.45
C THR A 40 7.47 -6.39 -11.91
N GLU A 41 7.39 -6.64 -10.60
CA GLU A 41 8.07 -7.76 -9.95
C GLU A 41 7.11 -8.77 -9.32
N LEU A 42 5.85 -8.41 -9.09
CA LEU A 42 4.89 -9.25 -8.37
C LEU A 42 3.67 -9.60 -9.22
N GLN A 43 3.20 -10.83 -9.07
CA GLN A 43 1.88 -11.25 -9.55
C GLN A 43 0.78 -10.80 -8.57
N PRO A 44 -0.48 -10.63 -9.02
CA PRO A 44 -1.58 -10.21 -8.15
C PRO A 44 -1.77 -11.06 -6.89
N ASP A 45 -1.53 -12.37 -6.99
CA ASP A 45 -1.60 -13.29 -5.85
C ASP A 45 -0.48 -13.04 -4.83
N GLU A 46 0.72 -12.68 -5.29
CA GLU A 46 1.86 -12.36 -4.43
C GLU A 46 1.62 -11.05 -3.67
N VAL A 47 1.05 -10.05 -4.33
CA VAL A 47 0.61 -8.80 -3.67
C VAL A 47 -0.42 -9.10 -2.59
N THR A 48 -1.42 -9.95 -2.89
CA THR A 48 -2.44 -10.36 -1.93
C THR A 48 -1.84 -11.12 -0.75
N ALA A 49 -0.87 -12.01 -1.01
CA ALA A 49 -0.16 -12.76 0.01
C ALA A 49 0.66 -11.85 0.92
N GLU A 50 1.34 -10.83 0.39
CA GLU A 50 2.13 -9.87 1.17
C GLU A 50 1.23 -9.08 2.14
N VAL A 51 0.05 -8.62 1.69
CA VAL A 51 -0.91 -7.92 2.56
C VAL A 51 -1.54 -8.85 3.60
N LYS A 52 -1.73 -10.13 3.26
CA LYS A 52 -2.17 -11.14 4.23
C LYS A 52 -1.10 -11.37 5.30
N LYS A 53 0.16 -11.49 4.90
CA LYS A 53 1.32 -11.69 5.78
C LYS A 53 1.56 -10.48 6.70
N SER A 54 1.29 -9.27 6.22
CA SER A 54 1.47 -8.05 7.02
C SER A 54 0.48 -7.92 8.19
N GLY A 55 -0.59 -8.73 8.21
CA GLY A 55 -1.64 -8.63 9.21
C GLY A 55 -2.47 -7.34 9.12
N LEU A 56 -2.51 -6.67 7.96
CA LEU A 56 -3.27 -5.44 7.79
C LEU A 56 -4.77 -5.70 8.06
N ARG A 57 -5.34 -4.92 8.98
CA ARG A 57 -6.76 -4.93 9.32
C ARG A 57 -7.46 -3.68 8.79
N GLY A 58 -8.72 -3.82 8.39
CA GLY A 58 -9.54 -2.72 7.91
C GLY A 58 -9.65 -1.59 8.95
N ARG A 59 -9.33 -0.36 8.54
CA ARG A 59 -9.30 0.83 9.41
C ARG A 59 -10.60 1.64 9.42
N GLY A 60 -11.66 1.16 8.76
CA GLY A 60 -13.01 1.74 8.80
C GLY A 60 -13.86 1.33 10.01
N GLY A 61 -13.26 0.73 11.05
CA GLY A 61 -13.95 0.32 12.29
C GLY A 61 -14.18 -1.20 12.44
N ALA A 62 -14.53 -1.91 11.36
CA ALA A 62 -14.83 -3.35 11.43
C ALA A 62 -13.61 -4.25 11.71
N GLY A 63 -12.39 -3.80 11.37
CA GLY A 63 -11.17 -4.56 11.68
C GLY A 63 -11.00 -5.90 10.95
N PHE A 64 -11.74 -6.15 9.86
CA PHE A 64 -11.60 -7.37 9.06
C PHE A 64 -10.20 -7.45 8.39
N PRO A 65 -9.52 -8.61 8.33
CA PRO A 65 -8.21 -8.73 7.69
C PRO A 65 -8.27 -8.39 6.19
N ALA A 66 -7.52 -7.37 5.76
CA ALA A 66 -7.60 -6.82 4.41
C ALA A 66 -7.16 -7.83 3.34
N GLY A 67 -6.04 -8.53 3.54
CA GLY A 67 -5.57 -9.54 2.58
C GLY A 67 -6.54 -10.72 2.41
N VAL A 68 -7.25 -11.10 3.47
CA VAL A 68 -8.32 -12.11 3.39
C VAL A 68 -9.52 -11.58 2.60
N LYS A 69 -9.92 -10.33 2.84
CA LYS A 69 -11.00 -9.68 2.06
C LYS A 69 -10.68 -9.68 0.57
N TRP A 70 -9.44 -9.36 0.19
CA TRP A 70 -9.00 -9.34 -1.20
C TRP A 70 -9.03 -10.74 -1.85
N SER A 71 -8.72 -11.80 -1.10
CA SER A 71 -8.77 -13.18 -1.62
C SER A 71 -10.16 -13.69 -1.98
N PHE A 72 -11.23 -12.99 -1.57
CA PHE A 72 -12.60 -13.33 -1.97
C PHE A 72 -13.01 -12.78 -3.33
N ILE A 73 -12.21 -11.88 -3.92
CA ILE A 73 -12.52 -11.32 -5.24
C ILE A 73 -12.27 -12.39 -6.31
N PRO A 74 -13.28 -12.76 -7.13
CA PRO A 74 -13.10 -13.73 -8.19
C PRO A 74 -12.03 -13.28 -9.20
N LYS A 75 -11.18 -14.19 -9.65
CA LYS A 75 -10.07 -13.87 -10.57
C LYS A 75 -10.57 -13.54 -11.98
N ASP A 76 -11.56 -14.28 -12.47
CA ASP A 76 -11.95 -14.28 -13.88
C ASP A 76 -13.29 -13.58 -14.15
N ILE A 77 -13.81 -12.83 -13.18
CA ILE A 77 -15.07 -12.07 -13.33
C ILE A 77 -14.76 -10.59 -13.44
N PHE A 78 -15.23 -9.98 -14.52
CA PHE A 78 -15.02 -8.57 -14.85
C PHE A 78 -16.35 -7.91 -15.24
N PRO A 79 -16.50 -6.58 -15.05
CA PRO A 79 -15.51 -5.64 -14.50
C PRO A 79 -15.35 -5.75 -12.98
N LYS A 80 -14.21 -5.30 -12.46
CA LYS A 80 -13.93 -5.16 -11.01
C LYS A 80 -13.80 -3.68 -10.66
N TYR A 81 -14.30 -3.31 -9.49
CA TYR A 81 -14.24 -1.94 -8.98
C TYR A 81 -13.56 -1.90 -7.61
N VAL A 82 -12.85 -0.81 -7.34
CA VAL A 82 -12.27 -0.48 -6.03
C VAL A 82 -13.00 0.77 -5.52
N VAL A 83 -13.54 0.71 -4.30
CA VAL A 83 -14.28 1.79 -3.63
C VAL A 83 -13.59 2.13 -2.32
#